data_AF-A0A073IP00-F1
#
_entry.id   AF-A0A073IP00-F1
#
_cell.length_a   1.000
_cell.length_b   1.000
_cell.length_c   1.000
_cell.angle_alpha   90.00
_cell.angle_beta   90.00
_cell.angle_gamma   90.00
#
_symmetry.space_group_name_H-M   'P 1'
#
loop_
_entity.id
_entity.type
_entity.pdbx_description
1 polymer ?
#
loop_
_entity_poly.entity_id
_entity_poly.type
_entity_poly.pdbx_seq_one_letter_code
_entity_poly.pdbx_strand_id
1 'polypeptide(L)' 'MNNWFSMKKTDFICFVALVILCVISFLPIRSTSLIYGIALFGWVQGLLMFAAPLVTLFFVLKSKDSK' A
#
# COMPACT_ATOMS: atom_id res chain seq x y z
N MET A 1 -3.00 -21.70 -19.86
CA MET A 1 -3.18 -20.29 -19.44
C MET A 1 -1.84 -19.60 -19.61
N ASN A 2 -1.71 -18.80 -20.68
CA ASN A 2 -0.49 -18.06 -20.98
C ASN A 2 -0.32 -16.97 -19.92
N ASN A 3 0.73 -17.09 -19.09
CA ASN A 3 1.08 -16.09 -18.08
C ASN A 3 1.47 -14.79 -18.79
N TRP A 4 0.52 -13.87 -18.97
CA TRP A 4 0.68 -12.65 -19.79
C TRP A 4 1.84 -11.76 -19.30
N PHE A 5 2.23 -11.83 -18.03
CA PHE A 5 3.43 -11.15 -17.54
C PHE A 5 4.19 -12.05 -16.57
N SER A 6 5.40 -12.44 -16.95
CA SER A 6 6.39 -13.00 -16.02
C SER A 6 6.89 -11.86 -15.12
N MET A 7 6.09 -11.49 -14.11
CA MET A 7 6.47 -10.48 -13.13
C MET A 7 7.69 -10.96 -12.33
N LYS A 8 8.70 -10.10 -12.16
CA LYS A 8 9.81 -10.42 -11.26
C LYS A 8 9.26 -10.55 -9.84
N LYS A 9 9.82 -11.48 -9.05
CA LYS A 9 9.35 -11.77 -7.69
C LYS A 9 9.26 -10.52 -6.81
N THR A 10 10.16 -9.56 -6.99
CA THR A 10 10.16 -8.27 -6.31
C THR A 10 8.94 -7.40 -6.64
N ASP A 11 8.54 -7.35 -7.91
CA ASP A 11 7.39 -6.56 -8.35
C ASP A 11 6.08 -7.16 -7.83
N PHE A 12 6.01 -8.50 -7.77
CA PHE A 12 4.86 -9.20 -7.19
C PHE A 12 4.71 -8.92 -5.69
N ILE A 13 5.83 -8.89 -4.94
CA ILE A 13 5.81 -8.55 -3.51
C ILE A 13 5.36 -7.10 -3.29
N CYS A 14 5.83 -6.17 -4.14
CA CYS A 14 5.40 -4.77 -4.07
C CYS A 14 3.90 -4.64 -4.36
N PHE A 15 3.40 -5.34 -5.38
CA PHE A 15 1.97 -5.39 -5.70
C PHE A 15 1.14 -5.94 -4.53
N VAL A 16 1.55 -7.06 -3.94
CA VAL A 16 0.86 -7.64 -2.78
C VAL A 16 0.88 -6.69 -1.58
N ALA A 17 2.01 -6.01 -1.33
CA ALA A 17 2.11 -5.02 -0.26
C ALA A 17 1.13 -3.87 -0.46
N LEU A 18 1.01 -3.34 -1.69
CA LEU A 18 0.05 -2.28 -2.02
C LEU A 18 -1.41 -2.74 -1.88
N VAL A 19 -1.72 -3.98 -2.27
CA VAL A 19 -3.06 -4.56 -2.10
C VAL A 19 -3.42 -4.67 -0.62
N ILE A 20 -2.51 -5.17 0.23
CA ILE A 20 -2.71 -5.25 1.68
C ILE A 20 -2.92 -3.85 2.27
N LEU A 21 -2.10 -2.87 1.84
CA LEU A 21 -2.21 -1.48 2.25
C LEU A 21 -3.60 -0.92 1.93
N CYS A 22 -4.11 -1.19 0.72
CA CYS A 22 -5.47 -0.84 0.30
C CYS A 22 -6.53 -1.50 1.17
N VAL A 23 -6.48 -2.81 1.39
CA VAL A 23 -7.47 -3.54 2.19
C VAL A 23 -7.53 -2.99 3.62
N ILE A 24 -6.38 -2.74 4.25
CA ILE A 24 -6.31 -2.13 5.58
C ILE A 24 -6.89 -0.70 5.55
N SER A 25 -6.61 0.06 4.49
CA SER A 25 -7.15 1.42 4.30
C SER A 25 -8.69 1.43 4.26
N PHE A 26 -9.30 0.42 3.65
CA PHE A 26 -10.74 0.36 3.42
C PHE A 26 -11.52 -0.53 4.42
N LEU A 27 -10.84 -1.35 5.22
CA LEU A 27 -11.46 -2.17 6.27
C LEU A 27 -12.33 -1.37 7.26
N PRO A 28 -11.95 -0.16 7.71
CA PRO A 28 -12.70 0.58 8.72
C PRO A 28 -13.85 1.45 8.15
N ILE A 29 -14.26 1.27 6.89
CA ILE A 29 -15.35 2.04 6.24
C ILE A 29 -16.67 2.08 7.03
N ARG A 30 -16.91 1.11 7.93
CA ARG A 30 -18.12 1.05 8.76
C ARG A 30 -18.00 1.71 10.14
N SER A 31 -16.82 2.15 10.57
CA SER A 31 -16.65 2.73 11.90
C SER A 31 -16.84 4.24 11.86
N THR A 32 -18.01 4.73 12.28
CA THR A 32 -18.31 6.15 12.52
C THR A 32 -17.63 6.68 13.80
N SER A 33 -16.40 6.25 14.06
CA SER A 33 -15.62 6.68 15.22
C SER A 33 -14.99 8.03 14.91
N LEU A 34 -15.67 9.09 15.33
CA LEU A 34 -15.17 10.47 15.29
C LEU A 34 -14.25 10.69 16.49
N ILE A 35 -13.01 11.09 16.25
CA ILE A 35 -12.09 11.54 17.31
C ILE A 35 -11.79 13.02 17.04
N TYR A 36 -12.05 13.88 18.03
CA TYR A 36 -11.88 15.34 17.91
C TYR A 36 -12.60 15.99 16.71
N GLY A 37 -13.76 15.45 16.30
CA GLY A 37 -14.55 15.99 15.18
C GLY A 37 -14.01 15.65 13.79
N ILE A 38 -12.91 14.88 13.71
CA ILE A 38 -12.33 14.40 12.46
C ILE A 38 -12.57 12.89 12.36
N ALA A 39 -12.93 12.41 11.17
CA ALA A 39 -13.01 10.98 10.93
C ALA A 39 -11.59 10.38 11.10
N LEU A 40 -11.41 9.50 12.08
CA LEU A 40 -10.18 8.69 12.25
C LEU A 40 -9.76 8.05 10.91
N PHE A 41 -10.76 7.64 10.14
CA PHE A 41 -10.60 7.11 8.79
C PHE A 41 -9.83 8.04 7.85
N GLY A 42 -10.11 9.35 7.88
CA GLY A 42 -9.43 10.33 7.04
C GLY A 42 -7.94 10.48 7.39
N TRP A 43 -7.59 10.40 8.67
CA TRP A 43 -6.20 10.40 9.13
C TRP A 43 -5.44 9.16 8.68
N VAL A 44 -6.05 7.98 8.82
CA VAL A 44 -5.45 6.70 8.39
C VAL A 44 -5.24 6.69 6.87
N GLN A 45 -6.24 7.11 6.09
CA GLN A 45 -6.14 7.23 4.63
C GLN A 45 -5.05 8.23 4.21
N GLY A 46 -4.97 9.39 4.85
CA GLY A 46 -3.92 10.37 4.58
C GLY A 46 -2.52 9.82 4.84
N LEU A 47 -2.33 9.09 5.95
CA LEU A 47 -1.05 8.48 6.30
C LEU A 47 -0.66 7.37 5.30
N LEU A 48 -1.63 6.60 4.83
CA LEU A 48 -1.44 5.56 3.82
C LEU A 48 -1.07 6.14 2.44
N MET A 49 -1.60 7.31 2.06
CA MET A 49 -1.17 8.04 0.86
C MET A 49 0.32 8.42 0.90
N PHE A 50 0.87 8.74 2.07
CA PHE A 50 2.31 8.98 2.23
C PHE A 50 3.13 7.69 2.29
N ALA A 51 2.58 6.61 2.86
CA ALA A 51 3.25 5.33 2.97
C ALA A 51 3.44 4.63 1.61
N ALA A 52 2.46 4.73 0.71
CA ALA A 52 2.50 4.08 -0.61
C ALA A 52 3.75 4.45 -1.48
N PRO A 53 4.09 5.74 -1.70
CA PRO A 53 5.30 6.11 -2.44
C PRO A 53 6.57 5.75 -1.69
N LEU A 54 6.59 5.75 -0.35
CA LEU A 54 7.74 5.31 0.45
C LEU A 54 8.04 3.82 0.26
N VAL A 55 7.01 2.97 0.29
CA VAL A 55 7.15 1.53 0.02
C VAL A 55 7.66 1.30 -1.40
N THR A 56 7.10 2.04 -2.36
CA THR A 56 7.52 1.94 -3.77
C THR A 56 8.99 2.36 -3.93
N LEU A 57 9.38 3.48 -3.35
CA LEU A 57 10.75 3.98 -3.38
C LEU A 57 11.73 3.01 -2.73
N PHE A 58 11.37 2.43 -1.57
CA PHE A 58 12.18 1.43 -0.88
C PHE A 58 12.46 0.20 -1.76
N PHE A 59 11.43 -0.33 -2.42
CA PHE A 59 11.59 -1.49 -3.32
C PHE A 59 12.41 -1.16 -4.58
N VAL A 60 12.27 0.06 -5.11
CA VAL A 60 13.08 0.55 -6.24
C VAL A 60 14.55 0.66 -5.85
N LEU A 61 14.85 1.25 -4.69
CA LEU A 61 16.22 1.38 -4.18
C LEU A 61 16.85 0.00 -3.93
N LYS A 62 16.12 -0.91 -3.28
CA LYS A 62 16.58 -2.28 -3.04
C LYS A 62 16.84 -3.06 -4.33
N SER A 63 16.01 -2.84 -5.36
CA SER A 63 16.19 -3.47 -6.67
C SER A 63 17.37 -2.89 -7.46
N LYS A 64 17.77 -1.64 -7.18
CA LYS A 64 18.92 -0.98 -7.80
C LYS A 64 20.25 -1.42 -7.20
N ASP A 65 20.27 -1.74 -5.91
CA ASP A 65 21.45 -2.27 -5.20
C ASP A 65 21.75 -3.74 -5.54
N SER A 66 20.72 -4.50 -5.93
CA SER A 66 20.83 -5.92 -6.27
C SER A 66 21.27 -6.20 -7.72
N LYS A 67 21.83 -5.21 -8.44
CA LYS A 67 22.23 -5.29 -9.85
C LYS A 67 23.69 -4.91 -10.02
#